data_AF-A0A200PW97-F1
#
_entry.id   AF-A0A200PW97-F1
#
_cell.length_a   1.000
_cell.length_b   1.000
_cell.length_c   1.000
_cell.angle_alpha   90.00
_cell.angle_beta   90.00
_cell.angle_gamma   90.00
#
_symmetry.space_group_name_H-M   'P 1'
#
loop_
_entity.id
_entity.type
_entity.pdbx_description
1 polymer ?
#
loop_
_entity_poly.entity_id
_entity_poly.type
_entity_poly.pdbx_seq_one_letter_code
_entity_poly.pdbx_strand_id
1 'polypeptide(L)'
;MKQIFSFSFLCLFLLHHLIFASASIKETCKKCAEKSPVLNYDFCVTSLQAVPESKTSNAQGLGIISLELAQTNATDTISFIQKLLKYKDFKDTYTKQCLKDCLDLYSDAIPRLVQSIGAFRSNDYVNANIWISALMDAAMTCEDGFDEGRKVSPLKKQNYDFYQLCDIALIITKLVPLRSPLSFLLESKLPQILIYRS
;
A
#
# COMPACT_ATOMS: atom_id res chain seq x y z
N MET A 1 21.26 -41.08 8.74
CA MET A 1 21.53 -40.13 9.85
C MET A 1 21.96 -38.73 9.40
N LYS A 2 22.87 -38.55 8.41
CA LYS A 2 23.28 -37.19 7.96
C LYS A 2 22.14 -36.32 7.38
N GLN A 3 21.19 -36.91 6.66
CA GLN A 3 20.04 -36.18 6.10
C GLN A 3 19.02 -35.70 7.16
N ILE A 4 18.87 -36.42 8.27
CA ILE A 4 17.93 -36.07 9.35
C ILE A 4 18.41 -34.84 10.13
N PHE A 5 19.72 -34.76 10.40
CA PHE A 5 20.33 -33.57 11.01
C PHE A 5 20.24 -32.35 10.09
N SER A 6 20.39 -32.53 8.77
CA SER A 6 20.25 -31.44 7.79
C SER A 6 18.82 -30.90 7.70
N PHE A 7 17.80 -31.77 7.73
CA PHE A 7 16.39 -31.36 7.75
C PHE A 7 16.02 -30.63 9.05
N SER A 8 16.50 -31.13 10.20
CA SER A 8 16.27 -30.49 11.50
C SER A 8 16.89 -29.09 11.59
N PHE A 9 18.10 -28.91 11.05
CA PHE A 9 18.77 -27.61 11.06
C PHE A 9 18.08 -26.62 10.11
N LEU A 10 17.64 -27.09 8.94
CA LEU A 10 16.85 -26.29 8.00
C LEU A 10 15.50 -25.85 8.61
N CYS A 11 14.78 -26.75 9.30
CA CYS A 11 13.53 -26.39 10.00
C CYS A 11 13.74 -25.33 11.08
N LEU A 12 14.80 -25.44 11.88
CA LEU A 12 15.13 -24.47 12.93
C LEU A 12 15.49 -23.10 12.35
N PHE A 13 16.23 -23.04 11.23
CA PHE A 13 16.51 -21.78 10.53
C PHE A 13 15.24 -21.15 9.95
N LEU A 14 14.38 -21.94 9.29
CA LEU A 14 13.11 -21.45 8.75
C LEU A 14 12.23 -20.86 9.86
N LEU A 15 12.16 -21.51 11.03
CA LEU A 15 11.44 -21.02 12.20
C LEU A 15 12.02 -19.70 12.73
N HIS A 16 13.35 -19.58 12.84
CA HIS A 16 13.99 -18.33 13.28
C HIS A 16 13.72 -17.16 12.32
N HIS A 17 13.81 -17.40 11.02
CA HIS A 17 13.50 -16.39 10.00
C HIS A 17 12.02 -15.98 10.03
N LEU A 18 11.09 -16.93 10.21
CA LEU A 18 9.66 -16.65 10.37
C LEU A 18 9.37 -15.79 11.60
N ILE A 19 10.03 -16.08 12.74
CA ILE A 19 9.84 -15.34 13.99
C ILE A 19 10.36 -13.90 13.84
N PHE A 20 11.58 -13.71 13.33
CA PHE A 20 12.18 -12.39 13.16
C PHE A 20 11.39 -11.50 12.18
N ALA A 21 10.97 -12.07 11.05
CA ALA A 21 10.10 -11.42 10.07
C ALA A 21 8.75 -10.99 10.67
N SER A 22 8.12 -11.87 11.46
CA SER A 22 6.86 -11.53 12.11
C SER A 22 7.02 -10.41 13.14
N ALA A 23 8.19 -10.31 13.78
CA ALA A 23 8.50 -9.25 14.73
C ALA A 23 8.68 -7.90 14.02
N SER A 24 9.35 -7.85 12.87
CA SER A 24 9.54 -6.60 12.11
C SER A 24 8.24 -6.01 11.56
N ILE A 25 7.34 -6.86 11.04
CA ILE A 25 6.01 -6.42 10.56
C ILE A 25 5.19 -5.89 11.74
N LYS A 26 5.12 -6.62 12.85
CA LYS A 26 4.36 -6.20 14.05
C LYS A 26 4.89 -4.90 14.61
N GLU A 27 6.21 -4.70 14.64
CA GLU A 27 6.82 -3.46 15.11
C GLU A 27 6.50 -2.27 14.18
N THR A 28 6.63 -2.45 12.86
CA THR A 28 6.24 -1.42 11.89
C THR A 28 4.77 -1.06 12.02
N CYS A 29 3.87 -2.04 12.05
CA CYS A 29 2.43 -1.79 12.19
C CYS A 29 2.08 -1.11 13.52
N LYS A 30 2.79 -1.43 14.61
CA LYS A 30 2.63 -0.75 15.89
C LYS A 30 3.01 0.73 15.76
N LYS A 31 4.18 1.03 15.18
CA LYS A 31 4.62 2.41 14.91
C LYS A 31 3.65 3.17 14.01
N CYS A 32 3.05 2.49 13.03
CA CYS A 32 2.04 3.08 12.18
C CYS A 32 0.76 3.42 12.98
N ALA A 33 0.21 2.47 13.72
CA ALA A 33 -1.00 2.69 14.53
C ALA A 33 -0.81 3.75 15.63
N GLU A 34 0.40 3.90 16.18
CA GLU A 34 0.73 4.98 17.13
C GLU A 34 0.73 6.38 16.48
N LYS A 35 1.01 6.46 15.16
CA LYS A 35 1.07 7.73 14.41
C LYS A 35 -0.21 8.06 13.65
N SER A 36 -1.07 7.08 13.42
CA SER A 36 -2.38 7.27 12.78
C SER A 36 -3.46 6.58 13.63
N PRO A 37 -4.26 7.37 14.38
CA PRO A 37 -5.35 6.83 15.20
C PRO A 37 -6.44 6.10 14.41
N VAL A 38 -6.54 6.36 13.10
CA VAL A 38 -7.55 5.73 12.22
C VAL A 38 -7.07 4.40 11.62
N LEU A 39 -5.76 4.11 11.69
CA LEU A 39 -5.20 2.87 11.19
C LEU A 39 -5.46 1.72 12.17
N ASN A 40 -6.06 0.66 11.67
CA ASN A 40 -6.27 -0.58 12.40
C ASN A 40 -4.98 -1.43 12.38
N TYR A 41 -4.45 -1.69 13.58
CA TYR A 41 -3.24 -2.50 13.76
C TYR A 41 -3.36 -3.91 13.17
N ASP A 42 -4.47 -4.61 13.44
CA ASP A 42 -4.67 -5.99 12.98
C ASP A 42 -4.81 -6.05 11.46
N PHE A 43 -5.45 -5.05 10.85
CA PHE A 43 -5.52 -4.89 9.40
C PHE A 43 -4.11 -4.73 8.81
N CYS A 44 -3.28 -3.87 9.38
CA CYS A 44 -1.90 -3.69 8.93
C CYS A 44 -1.11 -5.00 8.98
N VAL A 45 -1.15 -5.69 10.13
CA VAL A 45 -0.39 -6.94 10.33
C VAL A 45 -0.88 -8.01 9.36
N THR A 46 -2.18 -8.22 9.27
CA THR A 46 -2.77 -9.28 8.43
C THR A 46 -2.51 -9.02 6.95
N SER A 47 -2.65 -7.78 6.50
CA SER A 47 -2.44 -7.40 5.09
C SER A 47 -0.99 -7.61 4.68
N LEU A 48 -0.02 -7.14 5.48
CA LEU A 48 1.39 -7.30 5.15
C LEU A 48 1.85 -8.76 5.25
N GLN A 49 1.35 -9.54 6.24
CA GLN A 49 1.71 -10.95 6.39
C GLN A 49 1.19 -11.85 5.28
N ALA A 50 0.12 -11.44 4.58
CA ALA A 50 -0.42 -12.17 3.45
C ALA A 50 0.55 -12.20 2.25
N VAL A 51 1.50 -11.26 2.20
CA VAL A 51 2.52 -11.16 1.14
C VAL A 51 3.82 -11.84 1.62
N PRO A 52 4.28 -12.93 0.98
CA PRO A 52 5.49 -13.65 1.38
C PRO A 52 6.74 -12.76 1.48
N GLU A 53 6.90 -11.82 0.54
CA GLU A 53 8.05 -10.92 0.40
C GLU A 53 8.19 -9.99 1.62
N SER A 54 7.07 -9.63 2.27
CA SER A 54 7.06 -8.77 3.46
C SER A 54 7.93 -9.30 4.58
N LYS A 55 8.14 -10.62 4.65
CA LYS A 55 8.91 -11.27 5.71
C LYS A 55 10.38 -10.83 5.71
N THR A 56 10.90 -10.47 4.55
CA THR A 56 12.31 -10.04 4.38
C THR A 56 12.45 -8.56 4.10
N SER A 57 11.33 -7.83 4.01
CA SER A 57 11.33 -6.40 3.70
C SER A 57 11.72 -5.54 4.90
N ASN A 58 12.49 -4.49 4.63
CA ASN A 58 12.65 -3.38 5.57
C ASN A 58 11.40 -2.46 5.52
N ALA A 59 11.38 -1.40 6.33
CA ALA A 59 10.24 -0.47 6.37
C ALA A 59 9.90 0.11 4.98
N GLN A 60 10.90 0.52 4.19
CA GLN A 60 10.69 1.00 2.83
C GLN A 60 10.00 -0.06 1.95
N GLY A 61 10.48 -1.30 1.98
CA GLY A 61 9.90 -2.42 1.24
C GLY A 61 8.46 -2.73 1.70
N LEU A 62 8.18 -2.66 2.99
CA LEU A 62 6.81 -2.81 3.51
C LEU A 62 5.88 -1.70 3.01
N GLY A 63 6.39 -0.46 2.86
CA GLY A 63 5.63 0.63 2.24
C GLY A 63 5.32 0.38 0.78
N ILE A 64 6.28 -0.13 0.01
CA ILE A 64 6.06 -0.55 -1.39
C ILE A 64 5.00 -1.65 -1.47
N ILE A 65 5.14 -2.71 -0.67
CA ILE A 65 4.18 -3.81 -0.64
C ILE A 65 2.78 -3.32 -0.27
N SER A 66 2.66 -2.38 0.68
CA SER A 66 1.37 -1.79 1.04
C SER A 66 0.72 -1.05 -0.14
N LEU A 67 1.51 -0.33 -0.95
CA LEU A 67 1.00 0.34 -2.16
C LEU A 67 0.65 -0.65 -3.29
N GLU A 68 1.38 -1.75 -3.42
CA GLU A 68 1.07 -2.82 -4.38
C GLU A 68 -0.24 -3.54 -4.00
N LEU A 69 -0.47 -3.77 -2.70
CA LEU A 69 -1.76 -4.23 -2.18
C LEU A 69 -2.88 -3.20 -2.44
N ALA A 70 -2.61 -1.91 -2.23
CA ALA A 70 -3.57 -0.84 -2.54
C ALA A 70 -3.92 -0.81 -4.04
N GLN A 71 -2.94 -1.00 -4.92
CA GLN A 71 -3.17 -1.11 -6.37
C GLN A 71 -4.03 -2.31 -6.75
N THR A 72 -3.80 -3.45 -6.10
CA THR A 72 -4.63 -4.64 -6.29
C THR A 72 -6.07 -4.35 -5.85
N ASN A 73 -6.25 -3.78 -4.65
CA ASN A 73 -7.55 -3.39 -4.13
C ASN A 73 -8.28 -2.39 -5.05
N ALA A 74 -7.60 -1.36 -5.55
CA ALA A 74 -8.17 -0.40 -6.49
C ALA A 74 -8.64 -1.06 -7.80
N THR A 75 -7.82 -1.95 -8.36
CA THR A 75 -8.14 -2.67 -9.61
C THR A 75 -9.34 -3.60 -9.43
N ASP A 76 -9.41 -4.30 -8.29
CA ASP A 76 -10.55 -5.14 -7.93
C ASP A 76 -11.81 -4.31 -7.70
N THR A 77 -11.67 -3.12 -7.08
CA THR A 77 -12.76 -2.19 -6.84
C THR A 77 -13.33 -1.64 -8.15
N ILE A 78 -12.48 -1.23 -9.09
CA ILE A 78 -12.88 -0.85 -10.46
C ILE A 78 -13.69 -1.98 -11.11
N SER A 79 -13.17 -3.20 -11.05
CA SER A 79 -13.84 -4.38 -11.62
C SER A 79 -15.19 -4.66 -10.95
N PHE A 80 -15.28 -4.46 -9.64
CA PHE A 80 -16.51 -4.63 -8.87
C PHE A 80 -17.55 -3.57 -9.24
N ILE A 81 -17.16 -2.29 -9.31
CA ILE A 81 -18.03 -1.18 -9.73
C ILE A 81 -18.59 -1.45 -11.13
N GLN A 82 -17.74 -1.85 -12.08
CA GLN A 82 -18.18 -2.18 -13.44
C GLN A 82 -19.21 -3.31 -13.47
N LYS A 83 -19.11 -4.30 -12.58
CA LYS A 83 -20.11 -5.37 -12.43
C LYS A 83 -21.43 -4.81 -11.88
N LEU A 84 -21.39 -3.97 -10.85
CA LEU A 84 -22.58 -3.32 -10.28
C LEU A 84 -23.32 -2.48 -11.33
N LEU A 85 -22.59 -1.70 -12.13
CA LEU A 85 -23.15 -0.84 -13.17
C LEU A 85 -23.80 -1.60 -14.33
N LYS A 86 -23.42 -2.87 -14.55
CA LYS A 86 -24.01 -3.76 -15.58
C LYS A 86 -25.29 -4.44 -15.11
N TYR A 87 -25.63 -4.37 -13.83
CA TYR A 87 -26.83 -5.01 -13.30
C TYR A 87 -28.09 -4.35 -13.87
N LYS A 88 -28.91 -5.12 -14.59
CA LYS A 88 -30.02 -4.60 -15.41
C LYS A 88 -31.13 -3.93 -14.60
N ASP A 89 -31.30 -4.33 -13.34
CA ASP A 89 -32.35 -3.81 -12.45
C ASP A 89 -31.87 -2.70 -11.50
N PHE A 90 -30.73 -2.07 -11.80
CA PHE A 90 -30.21 -0.96 -10.98
C PHE A 90 -31.04 0.32 -11.18
N LYS A 91 -32.10 0.48 -10.37
CA LYS A 91 -33.07 1.58 -10.46
C LYS A 91 -32.62 2.87 -9.76
N ASP A 92 -31.71 2.79 -8.78
CA ASP A 92 -31.26 3.96 -8.03
C ASP A 92 -30.31 4.81 -8.85
N THR A 93 -30.82 5.89 -9.44
CA THR A 93 -30.02 6.76 -10.33
C THR A 93 -28.90 7.49 -9.60
N TYR A 94 -29.12 7.86 -8.33
CA TYR A 94 -28.11 8.55 -7.54
C TYR A 94 -26.95 7.61 -7.20
N THR A 95 -27.25 6.44 -6.65
CA THR A 95 -26.20 5.43 -6.36
C THR A 95 -25.46 5.02 -7.63
N LYS A 96 -26.13 4.97 -8.78
CA LYS A 96 -25.48 4.72 -10.08
C LYS A 96 -24.51 5.83 -10.46
N GLN A 97 -24.83 7.07 -10.17
CA GLN A 97 -23.92 8.20 -10.41
C GLN A 97 -22.72 8.14 -9.47
N CYS A 98 -22.93 7.94 -8.17
CA CYS A 98 -21.83 7.76 -7.20
C CYS A 98 -20.88 6.63 -7.64
N LEU A 99 -21.41 5.50 -8.11
CA LEU A 99 -20.60 4.40 -8.62
C LEU A 99 -19.73 4.82 -9.83
N LYS A 100 -20.24 5.66 -10.74
CA LYS A 100 -19.44 6.19 -11.86
C LYS A 100 -18.38 7.16 -11.37
N ASP A 101 -18.72 8.05 -10.46
CA ASP A 101 -17.77 9.02 -9.91
C ASP A 101 -16.63 8.27 -9.17
N CYS A 102 -16.96 7.24 -8.39
CA CYS A 102 -15.99 6.34 -7.80
C CYS A 102 -15.13 5.60 -8.84
N LEU A 103 -15.73 5.16 -9.96
CA LEU A 103 -14.98 4.51 -11.04
C LEU A 103 -13.91 5.44 -11.60
N ASP A 104 -14.25 6.70 -11.82
CA ASP A 104 -13.33 7.72 -12.34
C ASP A 104 -12.22 8.01 -11.32
N LEU A 105 -12.58 8.22 -10.04
CA LEU A 105 -11.62 8.43 -8.95
C LEU A 105 -10.61 7.28 -8.82
N TYR A 106 -11.07 6.03 -8.84
CA TYR A 106 -10.19 4.87 -8.76
C TYR A 106 -9.35 4.69 -10.03
N SER A 107 -9.89 5.00 -11.21
CA SER A 107 -9.14 4.94 -12.47
C SER A 107 -8.00 5.95 -12.48
N ASP A 108 -8.23 7.17 -11.97
CA ASP A 108 -7.22 8.20 -11.78
C ASP A 108 -6.21 7.88 -10.67
N ALA A 109 -6.60 7.05 -9.70
CA ALA A 109 -5.72 6.60 -8.62
C ALA A 109 -4.65 5.61 -9.11
N ILE A 110 -4.93 4.77 -10.12
CA ILE A 110 -3.97 3.77 -10.64
C ILE A 110 -2.62 4.37 -11.06
N PRO A 111 -2.54 5.40 -11.94
CA PRO A 111 -1.25 5.99 -12.31
C PRO A 111 -0.54 6.63 -11.11
N ARG A 112 -1.29 7.22 -10.16
CA ARG A 112 -0.71 7.81 -8.94
C ARG A 112 -0.13 6.75 -8.00
N LEU A 113 -0.72 5.56 -7.93
CA LEU A 113 -0.15 4.41 -7.20
C LEU A 113 1.19 4.00 -7.79
N VAL A 114 1.28 3.90 -9.12
CA VAL A 114 2.55 3.58 -9.81
C VAL A 114 3.61 4.65 -9.52
N GLN A 115 3.23 5.93 -9.57
CA GLN A 115 4.12 7.04 -9.22
C GLN A 115 4.59 6.96 -7.76
N SER A 116 3.68 6.68 -6.82
CA SER A 116 3.98 6.54 -5.40
C SER A 116 4.96 5.40 -5.13
N ILE A 117 4.77 4.25 -5.78
CA ILE A 117 5.70 3.12 -5.73
C ILE A 117 7.07 3.52 -6.30
N GLY A 118 7.10 4.24 -7.42
CA GLY A 118 8.33 4.78 -8.00
C GLY A 118 9.08 5.72 -7.06
N ALA A 119 8.38 6.63 -6.40
CA ALA A 119 8.93 7.54 -5.41
C ALA A 119 9.48 6.81 -4.18
N PHE A 120 8.79 5.75 -3.72
CA PHE A 120 9.34 4.88 -2.68
C PHE A 120 10.67 4.26 -3.11
N ARG A 121 10.75 3.73 -4.34
CA ARG A 121 11.97 3.10 -4.88
C ARG A 121 13.13 4.09 -5.02
N SER A 122 12.86 5.36 -5.32
CA SER A 122 13.87 6.42 -5.43
C SER A 122 14.17 7.16 -4.12
N ASN A 123 13.54 6.76 -3.01
CA ASN A 123 13.57 7.47 -1.71
C ASN A 123 13.03 8.91 -1.76
N ASP A 124 12.17 9.22 -2.72
CA ASP A 124 11.47 10.50 -2.84
C ASP A 124 10.22 10.53 -1.96
N TYR A 125 10.45 10.49 -0.65
CA TYR A 125 9.37 10.39 0.33
C TYR A 125 8.49 11.63 0.42
N VAL A 126 8.95 12.78 -0.09
CA VAL A 126 8.17 14.01 -0.17
C VAL A 126 7.06 13.87 -1.21
N ASN A 127 7.42 13.49 -2.44
CA ASN A 127 6.41 13.27 -3.48
C ASN A 127 5.55 12.05 -3.20
N ALA A 128 6.12 10.97 -2.65
CA ALA A 128 5.33 9.82 -2.20
C ALA A 128 4.25 10.25 -1.19
N ASN A 129 4.58 11.10 -0.21
CA ASN A 129 3.62 11.55 0.78
C ASN A 129 2.45 12.33 0.15
N ILE A 130 2.74 13.23 -0.79
CA ILE A 130 1.74 14.03 -1.52
C ILE A 130 0.83 13.11 -2.33
N TRP A 131 1.40 12.21 -3.14
CA TRP A 131 0.62 11.35 -4.02
C TRP A 131 -0.23 10.35 -3.24
N ILE A 132 0.30 9.79 -2.15
CA ILE A 132 -0.45 8.86 -1.29
C ILE A 132 -1.60 9.57 -0.58
N SER A 133 -1.42 10.81 -0.13
CA SER A 133 -2.53 11.60 0.44
C SER A 133 -3.66 11.77 -0.58
N ALA A 134 -3.32 12.07 -1.85
CA ALA A 134 -4.32 12.18 -2.91
C ALA A 134 -5.02 10.85 -3.24
N LEU A 135 -4.37 9.70 -3.00
CA LEU A 135 -5.02 8.38 -3.11
C LEU A 135 -6.03 8.18 -1.99
N MET A 136 -5.65 8.51 -0.76
CA MET A 136 -6.54 8.43 0.41
C MET A 136 -7.77 9.33 0.22
N ASP A 137 -7.58 10.55 -0.30
CA ASP A 137 -8.66 11.47 -0.65
C ASP A 137 -9.61 10.88 -1.70
N ALA A 138 -9.10 10.15 -2.70
CA ALA A 138 -9.95 9.53 -3.72
C ALA A 138 -10.92 8.49 -3.12
N ALA A 139 -10.44 7.65 -2.19
CA ALA A 139 -11.30 6.68 -1.52
C ALA A 139 -12.31 7.34 -0.57
N MET A 140 -11.90 8.40 0.15
CA MET A 140 -12.81 9.16 1.01
C MET A 140 -13.86 9.90 0.19
N THR A 141 -13.47 10.58 -0.89
CA THR A 141 -14.40 11.29 -1.79
C THR A 141 -15.42 10.34 -2.40
N CYS A 142 -15.00 9.13 -2.79
CA CYS A 142 -15.91 8.10 -3.26
C CYS A 142 -16.95 7.73 -2.18
N GLU A 143 -16.51 7.57 -0.93
CA GLU A 143 -17.41 7.24 0.18
C GLU A 143 -18.35 8.40 0.55
N ASP A 144 -17.82 9.61 0.63
CA ASP A 144 -18.56 10.83 0.97
C ASP A 144 -19.70 11.08 -0.03
N GLY A 145 -19.50 10.78 -1.32
CA GLY A 145 -20.55 10.88 -2.33
C GLY A 145 -21.77 9.99 -2.05
N PHE A 146 -21.61 8.84 -1.38
CA PHE A 146 -22.76 8.05 -0.94
C PHE A 146 -23.41 8.65 0.31
N ASP A 147 -22.61 9.11 1.27
CA ASP A 147 -23.08 9.70 2.53
C ASP A 147 -23.88 11.00 2.30
N GLU A 148 -23.44 11.86 1.38
CA GLU A 148 -24.14 13.09 0.95
C GLU A 148 -25.55 12.80 0.42
N GLY A 149 -25.68 11.72 -0.35
CA GLY A 149 -26.97 11.23 -0.85
C GLY A 149 -27.77 10.40 0.14
N ARG A 150 -27.26 10.22 1.37
CA ARG A 150 -27.80 9.34 2.41
C ARG A 150 -28.02 7.91 1.88
N LYS A 151 -27.08 7.42 1.07
CA LYS A 151 -27.06 6.07 0.50
C LYS A 151 -26.10 5.19 1.28
N VAL A 152 -26.43 3.91 1.37
CA VAL A 152 -25.49 2.91 1.86
C VAL A 152 -24.49 2.61 0.74
N SER A 153 -23.22 2.93 0.97
CA SER A 153 -22.14 2.64 0.03
C SER A 153 -21.95 1.13 -0.13
N PRO A 154 -22.09 0.57 -1.34
CA PRO A 154 -21.71 -0.82 -1.61
C PRO A 154 -20.18 -1.01 -1.64
N LEU A 155 -19.42 0.08 -1.52
CA LEU A 155 -17.95 0.11 -1.60
C LEU A 155 -17.28 0.39 -0.25
N LYS A 156 -18.04 0.53 0.85
CA LYS A 156 -17.54 0.93 2.19
C LYS A 156 -16.27 0.18 2.58
N LYS A 157 -16.28 -1.14 2.41
CA LYS A 157 -15.14 -2.00 2.77
C LYS A 157 -13.94 -1.74 1.86
N GLN A 158 -14.14 -1.68 0.55
CA GLN A 158 -13.10 -1.45 -0.44
C GLN A 158 -12.43 -0.08 -0.24
N ASN A 159 -13.24 0.96 -0.05
CA ASN A 159 -12.80 2.32 0.23
C ASN A 159 -11.93 2.36 1.50
N TYR A 160 -12.39 1.73 2.58
CA TYR A 160 -11.68 1.72 3.85
C TYR A 160 -10.40 0.88 3.82
N ASP A 161 -10.43 -0.30 3.19
CA ASP A 161 -9.25 -1.15 3.01
C ASP A 161 -8.18 -0.43 2.17
N PHE A 162 -8.57 0.20 1.06
CA PHE A 162 -7.68 0.99 0.22
C PHE A 162 -7.05 2.15 0.99
N TYR A 163 -7.86 2.89 1.76
CA TYR A 163 -7.42 3.99 2.59
C TYR A 163 -6.37 3.51 3.61
N GLN A 164 -6.64 2.42 4.33
CA GLN A 164 -5.71 1.90 5.33
C GLN A 164 -4.40 1.40 4.70
N LEU A 165 -4.44 0.76 3.53
CA LEU A 165 -3.23 0.35 2.81
C LEU A 165 -2.39 1.56 2.38
N CYS A 166 -3.04 2.64 1.95
CA CYS A 166 -2.36 3.90 1.66
C CYS A 166 -1.78 4.55 2.92
N ASP A 167 -2.53 4.56 4.04
CA ASP A 167 -2.10 5.17 5.30
C ASP A 167 -0.87 4.48 5.90
N ILE A 168 -0.80 3.14 5.82
CA ILE A 168 0.41 2.39 6.18
C ILE A 168 1.63 2.93 5.43
N ALA A 169 1.52 3.08 4.10
CA ALA A 169 2.60 3.59 3.27
C ALA A 169 2.91 5.07 3.61
N LEU A 170 1.89 5.91 3.78
CA LEU A 170 2.02 7.32 4.15
C LEU A 170 2.80 7.50 5.44
N ILE A 171 2.54 6.68 6.46
CA ILE A 171 3.24 6.77 7.73
C ILE A 171 4.67 6.26 7.59
N ILE A 172 4.90 5.21 6.79
CA ILE A 172 6.24 4.71 6.52
C ILE A 172 7.12 5.80 5.89
N THR A 173 6.59 6.70 5.05
CA THR A 173 7.38 7.86 4.53
C THR A 173 7.96 8.73 5.64
N LYS A 174 7.37 8.70 6.85
CA LYS A 174 7.81 9.44 8.05
C LYS A 174 8.68 8.61 8.99
N LEU A 175 8.73 7.29 8.80
CA LEU A 175 9.54 6.36 9.60
C LEU A 175 10.92 6.12 9.00
N VAL A 176 11.03 6.26 7.68
CA VAL A 176 12.29 6.13 6.95
C VAL A 176 13.10 7.43 6.98
N PRO A 177 14.44 7.39 6.99
CA PRO A 177 15.26 8.59 6.97
C PRO A 177 15.01 9.37 5.68
N LEU A 178 14.73 10.68 5.80
CA LEU A 178 14.69 11.54 4.63
C LEU A 178 16.06 11.58 3.96
N ARG A 179 16.07 11.47 2.64
CA ARG A 179 17.26 11.72 1.85
C ARG A 179 17.67 13.17 2.06
N SER A 180 18.85 13.41 2.63
CA SER A 180 19.34 14.79 2.80
C SER A 180 19.52 15.43 1.41
N PRO A 181 19.18 16.71 1.21
CA PRO A 181 19.43 17.41 -0.05
C PRO A 181 20.89 17.28 -0.52
N LEU A 182 21.81 17.14 0.45
CA LEU A 182 23.23 16.94 0.22
C LEU A 182 23.53 15.62 -0.53
N SER A 183 22.80 14.54 -0.23
CA SER A 183 22.99 13.24 -0.90
C SER A 183 22.52 13.23 -2.36
N PHE A 184 21.48 14.02 -2.69
CA PHE A 184 21.05 14.24 -4.07
C PHE A 184 22.10 15.02 -4.87
N LEU A 185 22.67 16.07 -4.26
CA LEU A 185 23.75 16.84 -4.86
C LEU A 185 25.03 16.01 -5.08
N LEU A 186 25.35 15.08 -4.19
CA LEU A 186 26.49 14.18 -4.34
C LEU A 186 26.32 13.20 -5.51
N GLU A 187 25.11 12.65 -5.71
CA GLU A 187 24.84 11.75 -6.84
C GLU A 187 24.74 12.48 -8.19
N SER A 188 24.20 13.70 -8.21
CA SER A 188 24.21 14.54 -9.41
C SER A 188 25.63 14.97 -9.85
N LYS A 189 26.62 14.85 -8.95
CA LYS A 189 28.03 15.18 -9.19
C LYS A 189 28.91 13.95 -9.40
N LEU A 190 28.39 12.74 -9.25
CA LEU A 190 29.13 11.52 -9.57
C LEU A 190 29.10 11.31 -11.09
N PRO A 191 30.25 11.42 -11.79
CA PRO A 191 30.30 11.01 -13.19
C PRO A 191 29.97 9.52 -13.28
N GLN A 192 29.20 9.11 -14.29
CA GLN A 192 28.83 7.72 -14.60
C GLN A 192 30.05 6.88 -14.99
N ILE A 193 31.01 6.73 -14.09
CA ILE A 193 32.17 5.87 -14.26
C ILE A 193 31.93 4.73 -13.28
N LEU A 194 31.38 3.63 -13.79
CA LEU A 194 31.61 2.23 -13.40
C LEU A 194 30.50 1.29 -13.92
N ILE A 195 30.17 1.39 -15.22
CA ILE A 195 29.60 0.27 -15.98
C ILE A 195 30.35 0.16 -17.30
N TYR A 196 31.59 -0.34 -17.24
CA TYR A 196 32.20 -1.17 -18.30
C TYR A 196 33.59 -1.61 -17.83
N ARG A 197 33.69 -2.83 -17.31
CA ARG A 197 34.89 -3.67 -17.46
C ARG A 197 34.49 -5.13 -17.31
N SER A 198 34.40 -5.78 -18.46
CA SER A 198 34.80 -7.18 -18.69
C SER A 198 36.23 -7.42 -18.21
#